data_AF-A0A958PHJ3-F1
#
_entry.id   AF-A0A958PHJ3-F1
#
_cell.length_a   1.000
_cell.length_b   1.000
_cell.length_c   1.000
_cell.angle_alpha   90.00
_cell.angle_beta   90.00
_cell.angle_gamma   90.00
#
_symmetry.space_group_name_H-M   'P 1'
#
loop_
_entity.id
_entity.type
_entity.pdbx_description
1 polymer ?
#
loop_
_entity_poly.entity_id
_entity_poly.type
_entity_poly.pdbx_seq_one_letter_code
_entity_poly.pdbx_strand_id
1 'polypeptide(L)'
;MFLFKPHKYSSKFNVVFLILFCVFSQSAFSKTDIIFEGYYKILLGQSHVGYTIQQYSYDQKTKQFHTAYYIKTNVVGGGTTEGLKATSTNTFQPISYKYTSQIGQNLSSIDAKFELDKKNKLKQFMTKSDGKSAKPLNKVLPKGTFLSSFQTYLMLQKSFKVGTRFQYSAIAEEDGEVYTGQVYVKEKVDYKGQNVYRILNEFKGAKYVSLMNDKGEVLKTDSVLQNLSTELVETPAEATKGYKLDVSAIKYLFGSLPR
;
A
#
# COMPACT_ATOMS: atom_id res chain seq x y z
N MET A 1 68.47 -47.21 -48.31
CA MET A 1 68.26 -47.09 -49.76
C MET A 1 66.80 -46.69 -50.00
N PHE A 2 66.59 -45.50 -50.59
CA PHE A 2 65.35 -44.86 -51.11
C PHE A 2 64.10 -44.79 -50.18
N LEU A 3 63.68 -43.59 -49.71
CA LEU A 3 62.83 -42.58 -50.37
C LEU A 3 61.45 -43.12 -50.82
N PHE A 4 60.37 -42.57 -50.27
CA PHE A 4 59.24 -41.88 -50.96
C PHE A 4 57.99 -41.73 -50.05
N LYS A 5 57.56 -40.49 -49.78
CA LYS A 5 56.14 -40.06 -49.56
C LYS A 5 55.40 -40.09 -50.93
N PRO A 6 54.06 -39.90 -51.13
CA PRO A 6 53.00 -39.32 -50.26
C PRO A 6 51.54 -39.91 -50.42
N HIS A 7 50.60 -39.33 -49.64
CA HIS A 7 49.16 -39.02 -49.88
C HIS A 7 48.12 -40.03 -50.45
N LYS A 8 46.99 -40.18 -49.73
CA LYS A 8 45.64 -39.76 -50.20
C LYS A 8 44.58 -39.71 -49.08
N TYR A 9 43.58 -38.87 -49.32
CA TYR A 9 42.51 -38.33 -48.48
C TYR A 9 41.55 -39.35 -47.83
N SER A 10 41.01 -38.99 -46.66
CA SER A 10 39.59 -39.20 -46.33
C SER A 10 39.17 -38.23 -45.21
N SER A 11 38.42 -37.21 -45.61
CA SER A 11 37.79 -36.22 -44.72
C SER A 11 36.65 -36.88 -43.97
N LYS A 12 36.75 -36.98 -42.63
CA LYS A 12 35.60 -37.19 -41.76
C LYS A 12 35.16 -35.84 -41.22
N PHE A 13 34.15 -35.27 -41.90
CA PHE A 13 33.38 -34.12 -41.47
C PHE A 13 32.63 -34.51 -40.19
N ASN A 14 33.14 -34.12 -39.03
CA ASN A 14 32.39 -34.22 -37.78
C ASN A 14 31.39 -33.07 -37.76
N VAL A 15 30.12 -33.41 -37.94
CA VAL A 15 28.97 -32.53 -37.75
C VAL A 15 28.96 -32.11 -36.28
N VAL A 16 29.45 -30.90 -35.99
CA VAL A 16 29.28 -30.24 -34.70
C VAL A 16 27.82 -29.80 -34.62
N PHE A 17 27.04 -30.49 -33.80
CA PHE A 17 25.67 -30.14 -33.48
C PHE A 17 25.67 -28.86 -32.64
N LEU A 18 25.39 -27.72 -33.26
CA LEU A 18 25.21 -26.43 -32.60
C LEU A 18 23.86 -26.45 -31.89
N ILE A 19 23.83 -26.89 -30.62
CA ILE A 19 22.63 -26.77 -29.78
C ILE A 19 22.46 -25.29 -29.43
N LEU A 20 21.49 -24.70 -30.11
CA LEU A 20 20.89 -23.40 -29.89
C LEU A 20 20.40 -23.28 -28.44
N PHE A 21 21.21 -22.72 -27.55
CA PHE A 21 20.77 -22.29 -26.23
C PHE A 21 20.05 -20.94 -26.38
N CYS A 22 18.84 -20.96 -26.92
CA CYS A 22 17.88 -19.88 -26.72
C CYS A 22 17.54 -19.86 -25.24
N VAL A 23 18.31 -19.08 -24.47
CA VAL A 23 17.85 -18.58 -23.17
C VAL A 23 16.65 -17.71 -23.48
N PHE A 24 15.48 -18.34 -23.53
CA PHE A 24 14.22 -17.64 -23.30
C PHE A 24 14.34 -17.07 -21.90
N SER A 25 14.74 -15.81 -21.82
CA SER A 25 14.46 -14.94 -20.70
C SER A 25 12.95 -14.90 -20.56
N GLN A 26 12.40 -15.93 -19.89
CA GLN A 26 11.07 -15.85 -19.33
C GLN A 26 11.16 -14.72 -18.32
N SER A 27 10.76 -13.53 -18.78
CA SER A 27 10.27 -12.48 -17.92
C SER A 27 9.15 -13.14 -17.12
N ALA A 28 9.50 -13.71 -15.97
CA ALA A 28 8.54 -14.05 -14.95
C ALA A 28 7.88 -12.71 -14.63
N PHE A 29 6.73 -12.47 -15.25
CA PHE A 29 5.81 -11.42 -14.83
C PHE A 29 5.54 -11.75 -13.37
N SER A 30 6.26 -11.05 -12.50
CA SER A 30 6.19 -11.24 -11.06
C SER A 30 4.76 -10.86 -10.68
N LYS A 31 3.93 -11.87 -10.41
CA LYS A 31 2.55 -11.65 -10.00
C LYS A 31 2.62 -11.26 -8.53
N THR A 32 2.56 -9.96 -8.26
CA THR A 32 2.28 -9.43 -6.94
C THR A 32 0.92 -9.98 -6.49
N ASP A 33 0.90 -10.67 -5.35
CA ASP A 33 -0.33 -11.28 -4.84
C ASP A 33 -1.18 -10.20 -4.17
N ILE A 34 -2.35 -9.92 -4.75
CA ILE A 34 -3.33 -9.04 -4.13
C ILE A 34 -3.89 -9.75 -2.89
N ILE A 35 -3.64 -9.19 -1.72
CA ILE A 35 -4.14 -9.69 -0.44
C ILE A 35 -5.57 -9.20 -0.23
N PHE A 36 -5.81 -7.93 -0.53
CA PHE A 36 -7.10 -7.29 -0.39
C PHE A 36 -7.25 -6.19 -1.42
N GLU A 37 -8.48 -6.02 -1.89
CA GLU A 37 -8.90 -4.91 -2.71
C GLU A 37 -10.34 -4.58 -2.35
N GLY A 38 -10.65 -3.29 -2.23
CA GLY A 38 -11.97 -2.88 -1.76
C GLY A 38 -12.34 -1.46 -2.15
N TYR A 39 -13.63 -1.29 -2.39
CA TYR A 39 -14.28 -0.02 -2.64
C TYR A 39 -15.13 0.36 -1.44
N TYR A 40 -15.00 1.62 -1.00
CA TYR A 40 -15.71 2.13 0.16
C TYR A 40 -16.56 3.33 -0.22
N LYS A 41 -17.76 3.41 0.34
CA LYS A 41 -18.48 4.67 0.46
C LYS A 41 -17.88 5.49 1.59
N ILE A 42 -17.84 6.80 1.43
CA ILE A 42 -17.55 7.76 2.49
C ILE A 42 -18.86 8.48 2.81
N LEU A 43 -19.26 8.43 4.08
CA LEU A 43 -20.49 9.03 4.57
C LEU A 43 -20.18 10.13 5.57
N LEU A 44 -20.79 11.30 5.39
CA LEU A 44 -20.87 12.35 6.41
C LEU A 44 -22.28 12.31 7.00
N GLY A 45 -22.39 11.83 8.24
CA GLY A 45 -23.64 11.35 8.80
C GLY A 45 -24.17 10.18 7.97
N GLN A 46 -25.30 10.38 7.31
CA GLN A 46 -25.91 9.39 6.42
C GLN A 46 -25.80 9.78 4.93
N SER A 47 -25.17 10.92 4.64
CA SER A 47 -25.04 11.43 3.28
C SER A 47 -23.78 10.86 2.64
N HIS A 48 -23.94 10.26 1.46
CA HIS A 48 -22.82 9.84 0.64
C HIS A 48 -22.06 11.07 0.13
N VAL A 49 -20.79 11.22 0.53
CA VAL A 49 -19.97 12.38 0.21
C VAL A 49 -18.73 12.03 -0.62
N GLY A 50 -18.41 10.75 -0.80
CA GLY A 50 -17.26 10.35 -1.60
C GLY A 50 -17.00 8.86 -1.56
N TYR A 51 -15.85 8.45 -2.08
CA TYR A 51 -15.43 7.06 -2.09
C TYR A 51 -13.93 6.90 -1.84
N THR A 52 -13.57 5.72 -1.35
CA THR A 52 -12.19 5.25 -1.26
C THR A 52 -12.02 3.98 -2.09
N ILE A 53 -10.89 3.84 -2.76
CA ILE A 53 -10.42 2.59 -3.35
C ILE A 53 -9.15 2.23 -2.61
N GLN A 54 -9.02 0.98 -2.16
CA GLN A 54 -7.86 0.54 -1.39
C GLN A 54 -7.42 -0.83 -1.87
N GLN A 55 -6.09 -1.01 -1.95
CA GLN A 55 -5.48 -2.29 -2.29
C GLN A 55 -4.30 -2.55 -1.35
N TYR A 56 -4.18 -3.80 -0.92
CA TYR A 56 -2.98 -4.34 -0.30
C TYR A 56 -2.48 -5.52 -1.09
N SER A 57 -1.17 -5.61 -1.22
CA SER A 57 -0.53 -6.72 -1.90
C SER A 57 0.81 -7.05 -1.31
N TYR A 58 1.28 -8.26 -1.60
CA TYR A 58 2.56 -8.75 -1.14
C TYR A 58 3.34 -9.37 -2.29
N ASP A 59 4.59 -8.95 -2.42
CA ASP A 59 5.53 -9.52 -3.37
C ASP A 59 6.39 -10.57 -2.65
N GLN A 60 6.16 -11.84 -2.99
CA GLN A 60 6.89 -12.99 -2.43
C GLN A 60 8.39 -12.95 -2.74
N LYS A 61 8.79 -12.40 -3.88
CA LYS A 61 10.18 -12.37 -4.34
C LYS A 61 10.98 -11.33 -3.56
N THR A 62 10.43 -10.11 -3.44
CA THR A 62 11.09 -9.02 -2.73
C THR A 62 10.78 -9.03 -1.23
N LYS A 63 9.81 -9.83 -0.79
CA LYS A 63 9.28 -9.88 0.58
C LYS A 63 8.79 -8.51 1.06
N GLN A 64 8.05 -7.83 0.19
CA GLN A 64 7.56 -6.47 0.42
C GLN A 64 6.04 -6.45 0.47
N PHE A 65 5.52 -5.69 1.43
CA PHE A 65 4.12 -5.27 1.41
C PHE A 65 4.00 -3.99 0.60
N HIS A 66 2.95 -3.92 -0.20
CA HIS A 66 2.54 -2.73 -0.91
C HIS A 66 1.11 -2.38 -0.51
N THR A 67 0.86 -1.08 -0.42
CA THR A 67 -0.50 -0.57 -0.31
C THR A 67 -0.68 0.64 -1.21
N ALA A 68 -1.87 0.76 -1.76
CA ALA A 68 -2.28 1.96 -2.46
C ALA A 68 -3.71 2.30 -2.06
N TYR A 69 -4.00 3.60 -1.99
CA TYR A 69 -5.38 4.06 -1.91
C TYR A 69 -5.61 5.28 -2.81
N TYR A 70 -6.87 5.47 -3.15
CA TYR A 70 -7.39 6.68 -3.79
C TYR A 70 -8.64 7.12 -3.05
N ILE A 71 -8.71 8.40 -2.68
CA ILE A 71 -9.86 9.00 -2.00
C ILE A 71 -10.39 10.12 -2.88
N LYS A 72 -11.72 10.23 -2.98
CA LYS A 72 -12.38 11.37 -3.62
C LYS A 72 -13.65 11.75 -2.90
N THR A 73 -13.80 13.01 -2.53
CA THR A 73 -15.01 13.57 -1.92
C THR A 73 -15.58 14.73 -2.75
N ASN A 74 -16.88 14.97 -2.61
CA ASN A 74 -17.54 16.18 -3.11
C ASN A 74 -17.27 17.37 -2.18
N VAL A 75 -17.73 18.56 -2.57
CA VAL A 75 -17.56 19.81 -1.81
C VAL A 75 -18.06 19.70 -0.37
N VAL A 76 -19.18 18.99 -0.13
CA VAL A 76 -19.73 18.77 1.22
C VAL A 76 -18.78 17.94 2.08
N GLY A 77 -18.13 16.93 1.49
CA GLY A 77 -17.07 16.14 2.11
C GLY A 77 -15.67 16.76 2.03
N GLY A 78 -15.56 18.08 1.78
CA GLY A 78 -14.28 18.80 1.73
C GLY A 78 -13.64 18.92 0.35
N GLY A 79 -14.24 18.38 -0.72
CA GLY A 79 -13.79 18.53 -2.10
C GLY A 79 -12.36 18.04 -2.32
N THR A 80 -12.02 16.94 -1.68
CA THR A 80 -10.65 16.43 -1.60
C THR A 80 -10.45 15.26 -2.55
N THR A 81 -9.27 15.20 -3.17
CA THR A 81 -8.78 14.01 -3.88
C THR A 81 -7.42 13.65 -3.30
N GLU A 82 -7.26 12.41 -2.84
CA GLU A 82 -5.99 11.92 -2.30
C GLU A 82 -5.54 10.64 -2.98
N GLY A 83 -4.23 10.41 -2.96
CA GLY A 83 -3.62 9.19 -3.48
C GLY A 83 -2.41 8.82 -2.64
N LEU A 84 -2.27 7.53 -2.34
CA LEU A 84 -1.10 6.98 -1.68
C LEU A 84 -0.60 5.77 -2.46
N LYS A 85 0.74 5.66 -2.57
CA LYS A 85 1.42 4.37 -2.71
C LYS A 85 2.45 4.25 -1.62
N ALA A 86 2.48 3.13 -0.91
CA ALA A 86 3.43 2.87 0.14
C ALA A 86 3.98 1.45 0.04
N THR A 87 5.25 1.30 0.43
CA THR A 87 5.96 0.02 0.42
C THR A 87 6.70 -0.15 1.74
N SER A 88 6.62 -1.36 2.30
CA SER A 88 7.40 -1.76 3.48
C SER A 88 7.99 -3.15 3.30
N THR A 89 8.96 -3.50 4.16
CA THR A 89 9.39 -4.89 4.30
C THR A 89 8.27 -5.76 4.89
N ASN A 90 8.46 -7.07 4.88
CA ASN A 90 7.61 -8.04 5.58
C ASN A 90 7.59 -7.89 7.13
N THR A 91 8.44 -7.02 7.68
CA THR A 91 8.46 -6.63 9.11
C THR A 91 7.95 -5.21 9.33
N PHE A 92 7.31 -4.62 8.31
CA PHE A 92 6.77 -3.25 8.31
C PHE A 92 7.80 -2.14 8.52
N GLN A 93 9.09 -2.44 8.30
CA GLN A 93 10.08 -1.38 8.16
C GLN A 93 9.76 -0.60 6.86
N PRO A 94 9.59 0.73 6.93
CA PRO A 94 9.21 1.52 5.76
C PRO A 94 10.32 1.50 4.71
N ILE A 95 9.95 1.47 3.44
CA ILE A 95 10.87 1.54 2.29
C ILE A 95 10.63 2.85 1.53
N SER A 96 9.38 3.13 1.18
CA SER A 96 9.01 4.37 0.50
C SER A 96 7.51 4.63 0.61
N TYR A 97 7.14 5.89 0.41
CA TYR A 97 5.78 6.23 0.02
C TYR A 97 5.73 7.45 -0.89
N LYS A 98 4.63 7.57 -1.63
CA LYS A 98 4.24 8.74 -2.41
C LYS A 98 2.82 9.10 -2.03
N TYR A 99 2.63 10.28 -1.48
CA TYR A 99 1.33 10.84 -1.14
C TYR A 99 1.03 12.05 -2.01
N THR A 100 -0.21 12.19 -2.44
CA THR A 100 -0.72 13.37 -3.14
C THR A 100 -2.06 13.76 -2.55
N SER A 101 -2.30 15.05 -2.36
CA SER A 101 -3.60 15.59 -1.98
C SER A 101 -3.93 16.82 -2.80
N GLN A 102 -5.20 16.91 -3.19
CA GLN A 102 -5.78 18.07 -3.85
C GLN A 102 -7.02 18.49 -3.07
N ILE A 103 -7.01 19.72 -2.55
CA ILE A 103 -8.18 20.35 -1.93
C ILE A 103 -8.53 21.58 -2.74
N GLY A 104 -9.63 21.50 -3.50
CA GLY A 104 -9.96 22.53 -4.49
C GLY A 104 -8.86 22.67 -5.55
N GLN A 105 -8.18 23.83 -5.59
CA GLN A 105 -7.05 24.09 -6.48
C GLN A 105 -5.68 23.88 -5.83
N ASN A 106 -5.64 23.64 -4.51
CA ASN A 106 -4.38 23.49 -3.79
C ASN A 106 -3.90 22.06 -3.92
N LEU A 107 -2.74 21.90 -4.55
CA LEU A 107 -2.07 20.61 -4.70
C LEU A 107 -0.98 20.49 -3.65
N SER A 108 -0.81 19.29 -3.12
CA SER A 108 0.33 18.94 -2.28
C SER A 108 0.79 17.52 -2.57
N SER A 109 2.09 17.28 -2.39
CA SER A 109 2.64 15.93 -2.48
C SER A 109 3.79 15.73 -1.51
N ILE A 110 3.98 14.47 -1.14
CA ILE A 110 5.12 14.02 -0.34
C ILE A 110 5.68 12.77 -1.00
N ASP A 111 6.94 12.84 -1.42
CA ASP A 111 7.72 11.68 -1.86
C ASP A 111 8.73 11.35 -0.78
N ALA A 112 8.65 10.16 -0.19
CA ALA A 112 9.56 9.73 0.88
C ALA A 112 10.26 8.40 0.57
N LYS A 113 11.52 8.31 0.99
CA LYS A 113 12.35 7.10 0.98
C LYS A 113 12.98 6.90 2.34
N PHE A 114 13.22 5.64 2.68
CA PHE A 114 13.73 5.26 3.99
C PHE A 114 14.95 4.36 3.85
N GLU A 115 15.95 4.60 4.68
CA GLU A 115 17.17 3.81 4.72
C GLU A 115 17.64 3.63 6.16
N LEU A 116 18.28 2.50 6.45
CA LEU A 116 19.00 2.33 7.71
C LEU A 116 20.40 2.92 7.56
N ASP A 117 20.80 3.75 8.53
CA ASP A 117 22.18 4.19 8.60
C ASP A 117 23.10 3.10 9.18
N LYS A 118 24.40 3.38 9.21
CA LYS A 118 25.44 2.47 9.75
C LYS A 118 25.22 2.06 11.22
N LYS A 119 24.35 2.76 11.95
CA LYS A 119 23.99 2.49 13.36
C LYS A 119 22.58 1.89 13.48
N ASN A 120 22.01 1.36 12.38
CA ASN A 120 20.65 0.83 12.30
C ASN A 120 19.57 1.83 12.72
N LYS A 121 19.81 3.13 12.56
CA LYS A 121 18.77 4.15 12.74
C LYS A 121 18.05 4.38 11.42
N LEU A 122 16.73 4.40 11.48
CA LEU A 122 15.89 4.66 10.32
C LEU A 122 15.96 6.14 9.95
N LYS A 123 16.43 6.44 8.75
CA LYS A 123 16.44 7.78 8.16
C LYS A 123 15.32 7.89 7.14
N GLN A 124 14.61 9.00 7.19
CA GLN A 124 13.63 9.40 6.19
C GLN A 124 14.21 10.55 5.38
N PHE A 125 14.18 10.39 4.06
CA PHE A 125 14.47 11.40 3.06
C PHE A 125 13.16 11.72 2.36
N MET A 126 12.66 12.94 2.49
CA MET A 126 11.39 13.32 1.89
C MET A 126 11.49 14.63 1.10
N THR A 127 10.65 14.76 0.09
CA THR A 127 10.40 16.01 -0.62
C THR A 127 8.93 16.35 -0.44
N LYS A 128 8.64 17.49 0.19
CA LYS A 128 7.28 18.04 0.29
C LYS A 128 7.09 19.09 -0.80
N SER A 129 5.99 19.02 -1.53
CA SER A 129 5.60 20.00 -2.55
C SER A 129 4.22 20.58 -2.24
N ASP A 130 4.06 21.88 -2.48
CA ASP A 130 2.77 22.59 -2.45
C ASP A 130 2.25 22.90 -3.88
N GLY A 131 2.77 22.18 -4.88
CA GLY A 131 2.47 22.41 -6.29
C GLY A 131 3.22 23.59 -6.92
N LYS A 132 3.91 24.42 -6.12
CA LYS A 132 4.71 25.57 -6.60
C LYS A 132 6.19 25.41 -6.28
N SER A 133 6.49 24.89 -5.11
CA SER A 133 7.83 24.72 -4.58
C SER A 133 7.99 23.34 -3.96
N ALA A 134 9.19 22.78 -4.05
CA ALA A 134 9.54 21.51 -3.44
C ALA A 134 10.66 21.72 -2.42
N LYS A 135 10.49 21.19 -1.21
CA LYS A 135 11.45 21.31 -0.11
C LYS A 135 11.91 19.92 0.34
N PRO A 136 13.21 19.59 0.23
CA PRO A 136 13.75 18.38 0.81
C PRO A 136 13.83 18.51 2.34
N LEU A 137 13.53 17.41 3.03
CA LEU A 137 13.61 17.29 4.48
C LEU A 137 14.19 15.92 4.81
N ASN A 138 15.11 15.88 5.77
CA ASN A 138 15.72 14.65 6.24
C ASN A 138 15.57 14.55 7.75
N LYS A 139 15.14 13.39 8.25
CA LYS A 139 15.04 13.15 9.68
C LYS A 139 15.42 11.74 10.07
N VAL A 140 15.90 11.61 11.30
CA VAL A 140 16.13 10.31 11.95
C VAL A 140 14.86 9.98 12.74
N LEU A 141 14.33 8.79 12.51
CA LEU A 141 13.08 8.34 13.13
C LEU A 141 13.33 7.44 14.33
N PRO A 142 12.42 7.44 15.32
CA PRO A 142 12.45 6.47 16.40
C PRO A 142 12.44 5.03 15.89
N LYS A 143 13.12 4.13 16.60
CA LYS A 143 13.11 2.70 16.28
C LYS A 143 11.68 2.15 16.39
N GLY A 144 11.31 1.28 15.44
CA GLY A 144 9.98 0.66 15.40
C GLY A 144 8.90 1.52 14.74
N THR A 145 9.26 2.70 14.21
CA THR A 145 8.36 3.51 13.39
C THR A 145 8.05 2.79 12.06
N PHE A 146 6.78 2.77 11.68
CA PHE A 146 6.27 2.20 10.43
C PHE A 146 5.31 3.18 9.72
N LEU A 147 4.84 2.85 8.52
CA LEU A 147 3.84 3.68 7.80
C LEU A 147 2.42 3.37 8.30
N SER A 148 1.63 4.40 8.63
CA SER A 148 0.33 4.19 9.27
C SER A 148 -0.64 3.36 8.43
N SER A 149 -0.54 3.43 7.09
CA SER A 149 -1.32 2.61 6.16
C SER A 149 -1.16 1.09 6.34
N PHE A 150 -0.08 0.63 6.97
CA PHE A 150 0.14 -0.80 7.28
C PHE A 150 -0.29 -1.22 8.69
N GLN A 151 -0.95 -0.34 9.46
CA GLN A 151 -1.38 -0.63 10.85
C GLN A 151 -2.11 -1.97 10.95
N THR A 152 -3.12 -2.21 10.11
CA THR A 152 -3.93 -3.42 10.17
C THR A 152 -3.13 -4.71 10.02
N TYR A 153 -2.15 -4.74 9.11
CA TYR A 153 -1.31 -5.93 8.92
C TYR A 153 -0.25 -6.08 10.00
N LEU A 154 0.24 -4.97 10.58
CA LEU A 154 1.05 -5.02 11.79
C LEU A 154 0.28 -5.64 12.96
N MET A 155 -1.01 -5.34 13.09
CA MET A 155 -1.87 -5.98 14.10
C MET A 155 -1.99 -7.48 13.88
N LEU A 156 -2.27 -7.91 12.64
CA LEU A 156 -2.35 -9.31 12.26
C LEU A 156 -1.09 -10.08 12.64
N GLN A 157 0.09 -9.53 12.30
CA GLN A 157 1.37 -10.15 12.62
C GLN A 157 1.56 -10.34 14.14
N LYS A 158 1.01 -9.45 14.96
CA LYS A 158 1.06 -9.52 16.42
C LYS A 158 -0.02 -10.40 17.05
N SER A 159 -0.79 -11.14 16.26
CA SER A 159 -1.86 -12.05 16.72
C SER A 159 -2.88 -11.33 17.61
N PHE A 160 -3.62 -10.37 17.05
CA PHE A 160 -4.57 -9.57 17.81
C PHE A 160 -5.77 -10.42 18.29
N LYS A 161 -6.09 -10.33 19.59
CA LYS A 161 -7.22 -10.99 20.24
C LYS A 161 -8.10 -9.96 20.94
N VAL A 162 -9.33 -10.32 21.26
CA VAL A 162 -10.17 -9.50 22.14
C VAL A 162 -9.43 -9.24 23.46
N GLY A 163 -9.45 -7.99 23.92
CA GLY A 163 -8.71 -7.55 25.10
C GLY A 163 -7.33 -6.96 24.79
N THR A 164 -6.75 -7.21 23.62
CA THR A 164 -5.41 -6.73 23.27
C THR A 164 -5.38 -5.21 23.12
N ARG A 165 -4.41 -4.58 23.78
CA ARG A 165 -4.04 -3.18 23.59
C ARG A 165 -2.62 -3.09 23.06
N PHE A 166 -2.37 -2.18 22.16
CA PHE A 166 -1.01 -1.85 21.74
C PHE A 166 -0.90 -0.36 21.44
N GLN A 167 0.21 0.20 21.88
CA GLN A 167 0.68 1.51 21.47
C GLN A 167 1.73 1.36 20.38
N TYR A 168 1.82 2.35 19.52
CA TYR A 168 2.74 2.32 18.41
C TYR A 168 3.15 3.73 17.99
N SER A 169 4.26 3.84 17.26
CA SER A 169 4.66 5.07 16.58
C SER A 169 4.57 4.83 15.08
N ALA A 170 3.84 5.68 14.37
CA ALA A 170 3.67 5.57 12.92
C ALA A 170 3.86 6.92 12.24
N ILE A 171 4.31 6.88 11.00
CA ILE A 171 4.36 8.02 10.11
C ILE A 171 2.96 8.22 9.54
N ALA A 172 2.40 9.41 9.72
CA ALA A 172 1.21 9.86 9.00
C ALA A 172 1.65 10.30 7.60
N GLU A 173 1.32 9.54 6.56
CA GLU A 173 1.87 9.75 5.22
C GLU A 173 1.42 11.08 4.59
N GLU A 174 0.33 11.68 5.08
CA GLU A 174 -0.21 12.96 4.62
C GLU A 174 0.60 14.19 5.05
N ASP A 175 1.40 14.09 6.11
CA ASP A 175 2.31 15.15 6.56
C ASP A 175 3.74 14.67 6.79
N GLY A 176 3.97 13.36 6.72
CA GLY A 176 5.26 12.71 6.92
C GLY A 176 5.77 12.73 8.36
N GLU A 177 5.00 13.19 9.35
CA GLU A 177 5.39 13.27 10.76
C GLU A 177 5.07 11.98 11.54
N VAL A 178 5.77 11.79 12.66
CA VAL A 178 5.59 10.62 13.52
C VAL A 178 4.63 10.95 14.65
N TYR A 179 3.61 10.13 14.79
CA TYR A 179 2.63 10.24 15.86
C TYR A 179 2.57 8.93 16.65
N THR A 180 2.28 9.05 17.93
CA THR A 180 1.87 7.91 18.75
C THR A 180 0.41 7.60 18.46
N GLY A 181 0.13 6.32 18.23
CA GLY A 181 -1.22 5.80 18.14
C GLY A 181 -1.45 4.71 19.18
N GLN A 182 -2.72 4.43 19.42
CA GLN A 182 -3.16 3.36 20.30
C GLN A 182 -4.35 2.65 19.70
N VAL A 183 -4.42 1.35 19.97
CA VAL A 183 -5.51 0.51 19.55
C VAL A 183 -5.92 -0.40 20.68
N TYR A 184 -7.23 -0.64 20.76
CA TYR A 184 -7.84 -1.61 21.63
C TYR A 184 -8.82 -2.50 20.86
N VAL A 185 -8.56 -3.80 20.82
CA VAL A 185 -9.48 -4.80 20.27
C VAL A 185 -10.53 -5.10 21.33
N LYS A 186 -11.69 -4.45 21.23
CA LYS A 186 -12.67 -4.40 22.32
C LYS A 186 -13.45 -5.70 22.46
N GLU A 187 -14.03 -6.16 21.35
CA GLU A 187 -14.97 -7.28 21.34
C GLU A 187 -15.15 -7.81 19.91
N LYS A 188 -15.87 -8.92 19.79
CA LYS A 188 -16.39 -9.44 18.53
C LYS A 188 -17.87 -9.09 18.40
N VAL A 189 -18.30 -8.68 17.22
CA VAL A 189 -19.69 -8.31 16.92
C VAL A 189 -20.12 -8.96 15.60
N ASP A 190 -21.42 -9.23 15.45
CA ASP A 190 -21.99 -9.55 14.15
C ASP A 190 -22.12 -8.27 13.32
N TYR A 191 -21.62 -8.30 12.09
CA TYR A 191 -21.80 -7.24 11.11
C TYR A 191 -22.07 -7.87 9.75
N LYS A 192 -23.29 -7.69 9.24
CA LYS A 192 -23.75 -8.28 7.97
C LYS A 192 -23.52 -9.80 7.92
N GLY A 193 -23.79 -10.51 9.02
CA GLY A 193 -23.61 -11.96 9.14
C GLY A 193 -22.16 -12.42 9.26
N GLN A 194 -21.20 -11.50 9.42
CA GLN A 194 -19.80 -11.81 9.69
C GLN A 194 -19.45 -11.48 11.13
N ASN A 195 -18.75 -12.39 11.79
CA ASN A 195 -18.18 -12.14 13.11
C ASN A 195 -16.87 -11.33 12.97
N VAL A 196 -16.92 -10.06 13.32
CA VAL A 196 -15.82 -9.11 13.14
C VAL A 196 -15.37 -8.49 14.46
N TYR A 197 -14.12 -8.04 14.50
CA TYR A 197 -13.55 -7.34 15.63
C TYR A 197 -13.98 -5.88 15.61
N ARG A 198 -14.53 -5.41 16.73
CA ARG A 198 -14.69 -3.98 17.01
C ARG A 198 -13.40 -3.46 17.63
N ILE A 199 -12.74 -2.55 16.92
CA ILE A 199 -11.42 -2.03 17.29
C ILE A 199 -11.57 -0.53 17.55
N LEU A 200 -11.15 -0.08 18.74
CA LEU A 200 -11.06 1.33 19.06
C LEU A 200 -9.67 1.83 18.71
N ASN A 201 -9.57 2.87 17.89
CA ASN A 201 -8.33 3.45 17.43
C ASN A 201 -8.22 4.89 17.91
N GLU A 202 -7.00 5.31 18.19
CA GLU A 202 -6.65 6.71 18.31
C GLU A 202 -5.31 6.95 17.62
N PHE A 203 -5.29 7.88 16.68
CA PHE A 203 -4.09 8.25 15.93
C PHE A 203 -4.18 9.73 15.54
N LYS A 204 -3.09 10.48 15.71
CA LYS A 204 -3.05 11.93 15.42
C LYS A 204 -4.19 12.71 16.10
N GLY A 205 -4.55 12.32 17.32
CA GLY A 205 -5.64 12.90 18.11
C GLY A 205 -7.06 12.55 17.65
N ALA A 206 -7.22 11.86 16.51
CA ALA A 206 -8.52 11.38 16.04
C ALA A 206 -8.85 10.04 16.70
N LYS A 207 -10.08 9.91 17.22
CA LYS A 207 -10.63 8.66 17.77
C LYS A 207 -11.66 8.10 16.83
N TYR A 208 -11.52 6.83 16.46
CA TYR A 208 -12.44 6.17 15.54
C TYR A 208 -12.54 4.67 15.83
N VAL A 209 -13.66 4.08 15.41
CA VAL A 209 -13.93 2.66 15.52
C VAL A 209 -13.74 2.01 14.17
N SER A 210 -13.06 0.86 14.12
CA SER A 210 -13.01 0.00 12.94
C SER A 210 -13.74 -1.31 13.22
N LEU A 211 -14.49 -1.80 12.23
CA LEU A 211 -14.98 -3.18 12.18
C LEU A 211 -14.11 -3.95 11.21
N MET A 212 -13.43 -4.99 11.68
CA MET A 212 -12.39 -5.67 10.91
C MET A 212 -12.53 -7.19 11.03
N ASN A 213 -12.42 -7.91 9.92
CA ASN A 213 -12.46 -9.37 9.97
C ASN A 213 -11.10 -9.98 10.36
N ASP A 214 -11.03 -11.30 10.41
CA ASP A 214 -9.84 -12.07 10.77
C ASP A 214 -8.71 -12.01 9.73
N LYS A 215 -8.99 -11.54 8.52
CA LYS A 215 -8.01 -11.29 7.44
C LYS A 215 -7.44 -9.87 7.45
N GLY A 216 -7.88 -9.02 8.36
CA GLY A 216 -7.48 -7.61 8.40
C GLY A 216 -8.17 -6.73 7.35
N GLU A 217 -9.29 -7.18 6.81
CA GLU A 217 -10.12 -6.37 5.93
C GLU A 217 -11.02 -5.49 6.81
N VAL A 218 -10.91 -4.18 6.66
CA VAL A 218 -11.73 -3.23 7.41
C VAL A 218 -13.07 -3.10 6.68
N LEU A 219 -14.18 -3.47 7.29
CA LEU A 219 -15.50 -3.43 6.68
C LEU A 219 -16.21 -2.08 6.91
N LYS A 220 -15.89 -1.42 8.02
CA LYS A 220 -16.43 -0.11 8.38
C LYS A 220 -15.42 0.66 9.22
N THR A 221 -15.33 1.97 9.02
CA THR A 221 -14.74 2.90 9.99
C THR A 221 -15.78 3.93 10.44
N ASP A 222 -15.68 4.41 11.67
CA ASP A 222 -16.63 5.36 12.25
C ASP A 222 -15.91 6.33 13.19
N SER A 223 -15.87 7.61 12.80
CA SER A 223 -15.34 8.72 13.58
C SER A 223 -16.49 9.57 14.08
N VAL A 224 -17.05 9.20 15.24
CA VAL A 224 -18.24 9.83 15.82
C VAL A 224 -18.08 11.35 15.96
N LEU A 225 -16.91 11.81 16.42
CA LEU A 225 -16.64 13.24 16.62
C LEU A 225 -16.62 14.03 15.30
N GLN A 226 -16.26 13.39 14.20
CA GLN A 226 -16.22 14.01 12.87
C GLN A 226 -17.49 13.72 12.07
N ASN A 227 -18.42 12.92 12.62
CA ASN A 227 -19.59 12.38 11.94
C ASN A 227 -19.22 11.73 10.59
N LEU A 228 -18.03 11.13 10.49
CA LEU A 228 -17.48 10.58 9.26
C LEU A 228 -17.40 9.07 9.38
N SER A 229 -17.84 8.34 8.36
CA SER A 229 -17.67 6.89 8.31
C SER A 229 -17.29 6.42 6.91
N THR A 230 -16.65 5.26 6.85
CA THR A 230 -16.45 4.53 5.59
C THR A 230 -17.08 3.16 5.68
N GLU A 231 -17.60 2.65 4.58
CA GLU A 231 -18.22 1.33 4.52
C GLU A 231 -17.78 0.59 3.26
N LEU A 232 -17.22 -0.60 3.44
CA LEU A 232 -16.87 -1.51 2.34
C LEU A 232 -18.16 -1.97 1.65
N VAL A 233 -18.17 -1.90 0.33
CA VAL A 233 -19.29 -2.28 -0.51
C VAL A 233 -18.91 -3.38 -1.50
N GLU A 234 -19.91 -4.06 -2.03
CA GLU A 234 -19.70 -5.24 -2.90
C GLU A 234 -19.24 -4.87 -4.31
N THR A 235 -19.56 -3.65 -4.78
CA THR A 235 -19.25 -3.24 -6.15
C THR A 235 -18.68 -1.82 -6.23
N PRO A 236 -17.81 -1.55 -7.23
CA PRO A 236 -17.33 -0.20 -7.51
C PRO A 236 -18.47 0.79 -7.79
N ALA A 237 -19.54 0.34 -8.45
CA ALA A 237 -20.70 1.15 -8.80
C ALA A 237 -21.45 1.63 -7.54
N GLU A 238 -21.52 0.78 -6.52
CA GLU A 238 -22.13 1.15 -5.25
C GLU A 238 -21.32 2.23 -4.51
N ALA A 239 -19.99 2.11 -4.48
CA ALA A 239 -19.12 3.10 -3.84
C ALA A 239 -19.12 4.44 -4.59
N THR A 240 -19.18 4.40 -5.91
CA THR A 240 -18.97 5.60 -6.74
C THR A 240 -20.27 6.27 -7.16
N LYS A 241 -21.43 5.81 -6.68
CA LYS A 241 -22.75 6.30 -7.13
C LYS A 241 -22.83 7.83 -7.17
N GLY A 242 -22.86 8.39 -8.37
CA GLY A 242 -22.93 9.84 -8.63
C GLY A 242 -21.58 10.57 -8.75
N TYR A 243 -20.46 9.86 -8.62
CA TYR A 243 -19.11 10.39 -8.68
C TYR A 243 -18.38 9.90 -9.93
N LYS A 244 -17.69 10.82 -10.61
CA LYS A 244 -16.83 10.48 -11.75
C LYS A 244 -15.55 9.79 -11.27
N LEU A 245 -15.35 8.56 -11.71
CA LEU A 245 -14.09 7.82 -11.58
C LEU A 245 -12.99 8.46 -12.44
N ASP A 246 -11.86 8.80 -11.82
CA ASP A 246 -10.64 9.18 -12.53
C ASP A 246 -9.84 7.94 -12.90
N VAL A 247 -10.25 7.28 -13.99
CA VAL A 247 -9.64 6.02 -14.45
C VAL A 247 -8.14 6.16 -14.69
N SER A 248 -7.68 7.32 -15.16
CA SER A 248 -6.26 7.58 -15.42
C SER A 248 -5.46 7.63 -14.11
N ALA A 249 -5.92 8.42 -13.14
CA ALA A 249 -5.27 8.49 -11.83
C ALA A 249 -5.29 7.14 -11.09
N ILE A 250 -6.41 6.42 -11.16
CA ILE A 250 -6.55 5.10 -10.54
C ILE A 250 -5.57 4.11 -11.20
N LYS A 251 -5.53 4.02 -12.53
CA LYS A 251 -4.56 3.13 -13.20
C LYS A 251 -3.12 3.51 -12.92
N TYR A 252 -2.82 4.81 -12.82
CA TYR A 252 -1.50 5.27 -12.40
C TYR A 252 -1.17 4.76 -10.99
N LEU A 253 -2.14 4.78 -10.07
CA LEU A 253 -1.95 4.34 -8.69
C LEU A 253 -1.85 2.81 -8.54
N PHE A 254 -2.76 2.06 -9.15
CA PHE A 254 -2.91 0.62 -8.90
C PHE A 254 -2.32 -0.26 -10.02
N GLY A 255 -1.83 0.33 -11.11
CA GLY A 255 -1.34 -0.38 -12.31
C GLY A 255 -2.45 -0.93 -13.21
N SER A 256 -3.63 -1.17 -12.64
CA SER A 256 -4.86 -1.53 -13.34
C SER A 256 -6.06 -0.93 -12.61
N LEU A 257 -7.29 -1.18 -13.07
CA LEU A 257 -8.47 -0.84 -12.27
C LEU A 257 -8.69 -1.93 -11.22
N PRO A 258 -8.79 -1.57 -9.93
CA PRO A 258 -9.30 -2.44 -8.90
C PRO A 258 -10.66 -3.04 -9.25
N ARG A 259 -10.93 -4.26 -8.79
CA ARG A 259 -12.11 -5.09 -9.05
C ARG A 259 -13.12 -4.99 -7.92
#